data_AF-A0A2A6BCG4-F1
#
_entry.id   AF-A0A2A6BCG4-F1
#
_cell.length_a   1.000
_cell.length_b   1.000
_cell.length_c   1.000
_cell.angle_alpha   90.00
_cell.angle_beta   90.00
_cell.angle_gamma   90.00
#
_symmetry.space_group_name_H-M   'P 1'
#
loop_
_entity.id
_entity.type
_entity.pdbx_description
1 polymer ?
#
loop_
_entity_poly.entity_id
_entity_poly.type
_entity_poly.pdbx_seq_one_letter_code
_entity_poly.pdbx_strand_id
1 'polypeptide(L)'
;MMISIRSALILIFILQTVSARVVQPYKADYDDEDNIYTPEEEEEDEGNPAMGLMMQMAYNHSIPFEDLRACEKKKEAACPSPSEDGSHPCIALNDICDHRPQCPGGEDETPVICFFHEMHEMELARLRRTAIAIYRDSMNHHAPRSHGRN
;
A
#
# COMPACT_ATOMS: atom_id res chain seq x y z
N MET A 1 14.75 13.07 61.76
CA MET A 1 13.92 12.69 60.59
C MET A 1 14.78 11.84 59.66
N MET A 2 14.60 10.52 59.67
CA MET A 2 15.35 9.58 58.84
C MET A 2 14.54 9.30 57.57
N ILE A 3 15.02 9.81 56.43
CA ILE A 3 14.43 9.53 55.12
C ILE A 3 14.91 8.15 54.67
N SER A 4 13.96 7.27 54.41
CA SER A 4 14.15 5.86 54.05
C SER A 4 14.85 5.72 52.69
N ILE A 5 16.02 5.09 52.69
CA ILE A 5 16.91 4.87 51.53
C ILE A 5 16.24 4.00 50.44
N ARG A 6 15.12 3.32 50.75
CA ARG A 6 14.41 2.45 49.81
C ARG A 6 13.65 3.19 48.71
N SER A 7 13.28 4.45 48.93
CA SER A 7 12.50 5.22 47.93
C SER A 7 13.35 5.85 46.82
N ALA A 8 14.67 5.99 47.01
CA ALA A 8 15.55 6.59 46.01
C ALA A 8 15.90 5.63 44.86
N LEU A 9 15.88 4.32 45.11
CA LEU A 9 16.26 3.32 44.10
C LEU A 9 15.16 3.07 43.06
N ILE A 10 13.90 3.35 43.38
CA ILE A 10 12.77 3.12 42.46
C ILE A 10 12.73 4.19 41.36
N LEU A 11 13.21 5.41 41.63
CA LEU A 11 13.24 6.48 40.63
C LEU A 11 14.37 6.33 39.58
N ILE A 12 15.40 5.54 39.87
CA ILE A 12 16.52 5.34 38.93
C ILE A 12 16.15 4.33 37.83
N PHE A 13 15.24 3.39 38.09
CA PHE A 13 14.87 2.35 37.14
C PHE A 13 13.91 2.80 36.02
N ILE A 14 13.25 3.95 36.14
CA ILE A 14 12.26 4.41 35.15
C ILE A 14 12.91 5.21 33.99
N LEU A 15 14.20 5.58 34.10
CA LEU A 15 14.85 6.48 33.13
C LEU A 15 15.68 5.78 32.03
N GLN A 16 15.70 4.44 31.92
CA GLN A 16 16.63 3.74 31.00
C GLN A 16 16.01 3.06 29.76
N THR A 17 14.75 3.30 29.39
CA THR A 17 14.15 2.60 28.22
C THR A 17 13.76 3.49 27.05
N VAL A 18 14.56 4.50 26.71
CA VAL A 18 14.44 5.19 25.41
C VAL A 18 15.66 4.86 24.56
N SER A 19 15.71 3.63 24.06
CA SER A 19 16.68 3.25 23.02
C SER A 19 16.15 3.76 21.69
N ALA A 20 16.67 4.90 21.25
CA ALA A 20 16.41 5.42 19.92
C ALA A 20 16.98 4.43 18.89
N ARG A 21 16.11 3.65 18.23
CA ARG A 21 16.50 2.88 17.05
C ARG A 21 16.84 3.88 15.95
N VAL A 22 18.14 4.03 15.69
CA VAL A 22 18.64 4.70 14.48
C VAL A 22 18.15 3.88 13.28
N VAL A 23 17.12 4.38 12.61
CA VAL A 23 16.69 3.86 11.31
C VAL A 23 17.82 4.18 10.33
N GLN A 24 18.57 3.16 9.91
CA GLN A 24 19.51 3.35 8.83
C GLN A 24 18.72 3.60 7.53
N PRO A 25 19.09 4.61 6.73
CA PRO A 25 18.46 4.83 5.44
C PRO A 25 18.70 3.59 4.58
N TYR A 26 17.62 3.01 4.08
CA TYR A 26 17.72 1.93 3.11
C TYR A 26 18.43 2.49 1.87
N LYS A 27 19.55 1.89 1.48
CA LYS A 27 20.16 2.13 0.18
C LYS A 27 19.43 1.25 -0.81
N ALA A 28 18.61 1.86 -1.65
CA ALA A 28 18.18 1.24 -2.89
C ALA A 28 19.36 1.35 -3.86
N ASP A 29 20.01 0.24 -4.14
CA ASP A 29 20.83 0.13 -5.35
C ASP A 29 19.82 -0.05 -6.50
N TYR A 30 19.51 1.05 -7.19
CA TYR A 30 18.83 1.01 -8.48
C TYR A 30 19.91 0.86 -9.53
N ASP A 31 19.93 -0.30 -10.20
CA ASP A 31 20.72 -0.49 -11.41
C ASP A 31 20.13 0.41 -12.51
N ASP A 32 20.96 1.32 -13.01
CA ASP A 32 20.69 2.25 -14.11
C ASP A 32 20.44 1.48 -15.41
N GLU A 33 19.21 1.50 -15.94
CA GLU A 33 18.95 1.51 -17.39
C GLU A 33 17.59 2.21 -17.63
N ASP A 34 17.68 3.46 -18.07
CA ASP A 34 16.74 4.30 -18.80
C ASP A 34 15.33 3.73 -19.12
N ASN A 35 14.32 4.09 -18.32
CA ASN A 35 12.93 4.09 -18.78
C ASN A 35 12.35 5.52 -18.71
N ILE A 36 12.42 6.20 -19.86
CA ILE A 36 11.76 7.48 -20.12
C ILE A 36 10.25 7.22 -20.11
N TYR A 37 9.54 7.78 -19.13
CA TYR A 37 8.08 7.81 -19.14
C TYR A 37 7.60 8.84 -20.18
N THR A 38 7.39 8.40 -21.41
CA THR A 38 6.61 9.12 -22.43
C THR A 38 5.14 8.76 -22.29
N PRO A 39 4.23 9.72 -22.08
CA PRO A 39 2.80 9.46 -22.02
C PRO A 39 2.21 9.36 -23.43
N GLU A 40 2.60 8.35 -24.22
CA GLU A 40 1.90 8.00 -25.47
C GLU A 40 1.87 6.47 -25.64
N GLU A 41 0.64 5.97 -25.81
CA GLU A 41 0.23 4.60 -26.17
C GLU A 41 0.32 3.54 -25.06
N GLU A 42 -0.86 3.24 -24.49
CA GLU A 42 -1.12 2.11 -23.60
C GLU A 42 -0.92 0.80 -24.39
N GLU A 43 0.27 0.20 -24.31
CA GLU A 43 0.45 -1.23 -24.50
C GLU A 43 0.63 -1.93 -23.16
N GLU A 44 0.01 -3.10 -23.09
CA GLU A 44 -0.24 -3.91 -21.90
C GLU A 44 1.05 -4.49 -21.30
N ASP A 45 0.99 -4.64 -19.98
CA ASP A 45 1.78 -5.56 -19.16
C ASP A 45 3.14 -5.06 -18.62
N GLU A 46 3.11 -4.51 -17.40
CA GLU A 46 3.93 -5.05 -16.31
C GLU A 46 3.39 -4.58 -14.94
N GLY A 47 3.33 -5.53 -14.01
CA GLY A 47 2.45 -5.50 -12.85
C GLY A 47 2.72 -4.39 -11.84
N ASN A 48 1.62 -3.85 -11.31
CA ASN A 48 1.59 -3.38 -9.93
C ASN A 48 0.62 -4.27 -9.12
N PRO A 49 1.09 -5.41 -8.57
CA PRO A 49 0.25 -6.44 -7.94
C PRO A 49 -0.28 -6.07 -6.54
N ALA A 50 -0.10 -4.83 -6.09
CA ALA A 50 -0.26 -4.50 -4.68
C ALA A 50 -1.73 -4.35 -4.20
N MET A 51 -2.69 -4.08 -5.10
CA MET A 51 -4.10 -3.91 -4.70
C MET A 51 -4.79 -5.24 -4.38
N GLY A 52 -4.49 -6.32 -5.12
CA GLY A 52 -5.13 -7.63 -4.91
C GLY A 52 -4.59 -8.40 -3.71
N LEU A 53 -3.30 -8.24 -3.38
CA LEU A 53 -2.62 -9.05 -2.37
C LEU A 53 -3.05 -8.77 -0.93
N MET A 54 -3.41 -7.52 -0.58
CA MET A 54 -3.85 -7.23 0.79
C MET A 54 -5.24 -7.80 1.07
N MET A 55 -6.14 -7.78 0.08
CA MET A 55 -7.48 -8.34 0.23
C MET A 55 -7.45 -9.88 0.24
N GLN A 56 -6.51 -10.50 -0.48
CA GLN A 56 -6.25 -11.94 -0.42
C GLN A 56 -5.82 -12.43 0.97
N MET A 57 -5.09 -11.62 1.77
CA MET A 57 -4.69 -12.05 3.11
C MET A 57 -5.85 -12.17 4.10
N ALA A 58 -6.97 -11.48 3.86
CA ALA A 58 -8.17 -11.56 4.71
C ALA A 58 -9.02 -12.83 4.44
N TYR A 59 -9.00 -13.34 3.20
CA TYR A 59 -9.81 -14.50 2.77
C TYR A 59 -8.96 -15.61 2.16
N ASN A 60 -7.96 -16.06 2.90
CA ASN A 60 -6.83 -16.77 2.29
C ASN A 60 -7.04 -18.26 1.96
N HIS A 61 -8.27 -18.81 1.83
CA HIS A 61 -8.46 -20.22 1.43
C HIS A 61 -9.73 -20.57 0.63
N SER A 62 -10.63 -19.62 0.33
CA SER A 62 -11.90 -19.97 -0.35
C SER A 62 -11.90 -19.77 -1.87
N ILE A 63 -11.00 -18.96 -2.42
CA ILE A 63 -10.99 -18.61 -3.85
C ILE A 63 -9.92 -19.43 -4.60
N PRO A 64 -10.27 -20.15 -5.68
CA PRO A 64 -9.31 -20.81 -6.56
C PRO A 64 -8.29 -19.83 -7.14
N PHE A 65 -7.04 -20.29 -7.32
CA PHE A 65 -5.96 -19.45 -7.85
C PHE A 65 -6.25 -18.94 -9.27
N GLU A 66 -6.91 -19.77 -10.08
CA GLU A 66 -7.29 -19.45 -11.45
C GLU A 66 -8.28 -18.28 -11.49
N ASP A 67 -9.27 -18.27 -10.59
CA ASP A 67 -10.28 -17.22 -10.50
C ASP A 67 -9.67 -15.91 -9.99
N LEU A 68 -8.80 -15.99 -8.97
CA LEU A 68 -8.02 -14.85 -8.49
C LEU A 68 -7.24 -14.19 -9.63
N ARG A 69 -6.50 -14.99 -10.40
CA ARG A 69 -5.70 -14.50 -11.53
C ARG A 69 -6.59 -13.93 -12.65
N ALA A 70 -7.76 -14.52 -12.88
CA ALA A 70 -8.70 -14.05 -13.90
C ALA A 70 -9.26 -12.66 -13.57
N CYS A 71 -9.63 -12.39 -12.32
CA CYS A 71 -10.08 -11.08 -11.89
C CYS A 71 -8.92 -10.06 -11.86
N GLU A 72 -7.73 -10.46 -11.40
CA GLU A 72 -6.55 -9.59 -11.36
C GLU A 72 -6.19 -9.04 -12.76
N LYS A 73 -6.24 -9.89 -13.79
CA LYS A 73 -6.02 -9.46 -15.19
C LYS A 73 -6.98 -8.38 -15.66
N LYS A 74 -8.20 -8.36 -15.11
CA LYS A 74 -9.23 -7.34 -15.41
C LYS A 74 -9.15 -6.14 -14.47
N LYS A 75 -8.21 -6.12 -13.53
CA LYS A 75 -8.12 -5.13 -12.44
C LYS A 75 -9.39 -5.11 -11.58
N GLU A 76 -9.97 -6.28 -11.36
CA GLU A 76 -11.18 -6.51 -10.57
C GLU A 76 -10.84 -7.35 -9.33
N ALA A 77 -11.70 -7.29 -8.31
CA ALA A 77 -11.59 -8.11 -7.11
C ALA A 77 -12.47 -9.37 -7.23
N ALA A 78 -11.90 -10.53 -6.89
CA ALA A 78 -12.67 -11.77 -6.83
C ALA A 78 -13.46 -11.86 -5.52
N CYS A 79 -14.73 -12.28 -5.60
CA CYS A 79 -15.56 -12.50 -4.44
C CYS A 79 -15.14 -13.76 -3.65
N PRO A 80 -15.04 -13.71 -2.31
CA PRO A 80 -14.70 -14.86 -1.49
C PRO A 80 -15.72 -15.99 -1.54
N SER A 81 -17.02 -15.66 -1.57
CA SER A 81 -18.08 -16.65 -1.75
C SER A 81 -18.33 -16.91 -3.24
N PRO A 82 -18.48 -18.19 -3.62
CA PRO A 82 -18.89 -18.53 -4.97
C PRO A 82 -20.36 -18.18 -5.22
N SER A 83 -20.68 -17.99 -6.49
CA SER A 83 -22.04 -17.92 -7.03
C SER A 83 -22.70 -19.32 -7.04
N GLU A 84 -23.98 -19.40 -7.42
CA GLU A 84 -24.77 -20.64 -7.46
C GLU A 84 -24.17 -21.72 -8.37
N ASP A 85 -23.44 -21.30 -9.40
CA ASP A 85 -22.72 -22.14 -10.35
C ASP A 85 -21.34 -22.58 -9.84
N GLY A 86 -20.93 -22.15 -8.65
CA GLY A 86 -19.64 -22.44 -8.05
C GLY A 86 -18.50 -21.55 -8.56
N SER A 87 -18.78 -20.59 -9.45
CA SER A 87 -17.78 -19.62 -9.93
C SER A 87 -17.57 -18.49 -8.94
N HIS A 88 -16.37 -17.92 -8.88
CA HIS A 88 -16.09 -16.73 -8.08
C HIS A 88 -16.24 -15.47 -8.95
N PRO A 89 -17.31 -14.68 -8.79
CA PRO A 89 -17.50 -13.49 -9.61
C PRO A 89 -16.43 -12.43 -9.31
N CYS A 90 -16.10 -11.66 -10.34
CA CYS A 90 -15.24 -10.49 -10.22
C CYS A 90 -16.11 -9.22 -10.08
N ILE A 91 -15.72 -8.30 -9.21
CA ILE A 91 -16.37 -7.00 -9.02
C ILE A 91 -15.36 -5.87 -9.24
N ALA A 92 -15.84 -4.68 -9.64
CA ALA A 92 -14.95 -3.55 -9.82
C ALA A 92 -14.40 -3.07 -8.47
N LEU A 93 -13.17 -2.59 -8.45
CA LEU A 93 -12.56 -2.09 -7.20
C LEU A 93 -13.30 -0.90 -6.60
N ASN A 94 -13.99 -0.10 -7.42
CA ASN A 94 -14.79 1.05 -6.98
C ASN A 94 -16.14 0.66 -6.39
N ASP A 95 -16.58 -0.58 -6.62
CA ASP A 95 -17.86 -1.09 -6.12
C ASP A 95 -17.69 -1.63 -4.68
N ILE A 96 -16.46 -1.89 -4.24
CA ILE A 96 -16.15 -2.28 -2.86
C ILE A 96 -16.54 -1.16 -1.90
N CYS A 97 -17.40 -1.46 -0.92
CA CYS A 97 -17.85 -0.54 0.12
C CYS A 97 -18.65 0.66 -0.39
N ASP A 98 -19.47 0.45 -1.43
CA ASP A 98 -20.40 1.43 -1.99
C ASP A 98 -21.81 1.38 -1.34
N HIS A 99 -21.96 0.56 -0.29
CA HIS A 99 -23.21 0.26 0.42
C HIS A 99 -24.20 -0.62 -0.36
N ARG A 100 -23.75 -1.32 -1.41
CA ARG A 100 -24.58 -2.22 -2.21
C ARG A 100 -23.85 -3.55 -2.37
N PRO A 101 -24.29 -4.63 -1.71
CA PRO A 101 -23.64 -5.92 -1.86
C PRO A 101 -23.57 -6.38 -3.33
N GLN A 102 -22.37 -6.51 -3.89
CA GLN A 102 -22.16 -7.11 -5.21
C GLN A 102 -21.66 -8.55 -5.11
N CYS A 103 -20.91 -8.92 -4.06
CA CYS A 103 -20.54 -10.31 -3.86
C CYS A 103 -21.74 -11.12 -3.36
N PRO A 104 -21.83 -12.41 -3.73
CA PRO A 104 -22.94 -13.28 -3.31
C PRO A 104 -23.15 -13.35 -1.79
N GLY A 105 -22.08 -13.25 -1.00
CA GLY A 105 -22.15 -13.22 0.46
C GLY A 105 -22.06 -11.82 1.07
N GLY A 106 -22.03 -10.77 0.25
CA GLY A 106 -21.89 -9.37 0.68
C GLY A 106 -20.54 -9.08 1.37
N GLU A 107 -19.50 -9.84 1.06
CA GLU A 107 -18.17 -9.70 1.66
C GLU A 107 -17.52 -8.35 1.38
N ASP A 108 -17.81 -7.81 0.19
CA ASP A 108 -17.42 -6.49 -0.30
C ASP A 108 -17.87 -5.35 0.61
N GLU A 109 -18.93 -5.55 1.40
CA GLU A 109 -19.48 -4.55 2.34
C GLU A 109 -19.15 -4.84 3.81
N THR A 110 -18.30 -5.83 4.09
CA THR A 110 -17.98 -6.17 5.48
C THR A 110 -17.10 -5.10 6.14
N PRO A 111 -17.28 -4.81 7.44
CA PRO A 111 -16.47 -3.79 8.11
C PRO A 111 -14.96 -4.03 8.04
N VAL A 112 -14.54 -5.31 7.99
CA VAL A 112 -13.14 -5.68 7.86
C VAL A 112 -12.62 -5.33 6.47
N ILE A 113 -13.36 -5.65 5.41
CA ILE A 113 -12.95 -5.34 4.04
C ILE A 113 -12.94 -3.84 3.80
N CYS A 114 -13.97 -3.13 4.25
CA CYS A 114 -14.00 -1.68 4.13
C CYS A 114 -12.87 -1.00 4.87
N PHE A 115 -12.52 -1.48 6.06
CA PHE A 115 -11.36 -0.95 6.79
C PHE A 115 -10.06 -1.10 5.99
N PHE A 116 -9.80 -2.27 5.41
CA PHE A 116 -8.59 -2.49 4.62
C PHE A 116 -8.61 -1.73 3.29
N HIS A 117 -9.76 -1.67 2.61
CA HIS A 117 -9.94 -0.93 1.37
C HIS A 117 -9.66 0.57 1.59
N GLU A 118 -10.27 1.18 2.60
CA GLU A 118 -10.07 2.60 2.93
C GLU A 118 -8.61 2.88 3.31
N MET A 119 -8.01 2.05 4.17
CA MET A 119 -6.60 2.19 4.56
C MET A 119 -5.65 2.08 3.36
N HIS A 120 -5.94 1.16 2.44
CA HIS A 120 -5.14 0.97 1.23
C HIS A 120 -5.22 2.18 0.31
N GLU A 121 -6.43 2.67 0.02
CA GLU A 121 -6.65 3.86 -0.80
C GLU A 121 -5.95 5.09 -0.22
N MET A 122 -6.07 5.30 1.10
CA MET A 122 -5.38 6.40 1.78
C MET A 122 -3.85 6.31 1.64
N GLU A 123 -3.28 5.13 1.87
CA GLU A 123 -1.84 4.92 1.80
C GLU A 123 -1.32 5.02 0.37
N LEU A 124 -2.02 4.44 -0.60
CA LEU A 124 -1.65 4.52 -2.01
C LEU A 124 -1.71 5.96 -2.52
N ALA A 125 -2.74 6.72 -2.12
CA ALA A 125 -2.84 8.15 -2.42
C ALA A 125 -1.69 8.96 -1.79
N ARG A 126 -1.24 8.59 -0.58
CA ARG A 126 -0.09 9.21 0.10
C ARG A 126 1.21 8.91 -0.63
N LEU A 127 1.43 7.66 -1.03
CA LEU A 127 2.63 7.22 -1.75
C LEU A 127 2.70 7.88 -3.13
N ARG A 128 1.60 7.90 -3.89
CA ARG A 128 1.52 8.59 -5.19
C ARG A 128 1.90 10.06 -5.10
N ARG A 129 1.36 10.78 -4.11
CA ARG A 129 1.71 12.19 -3.85
C ARG A 129 3.21 12.38 -3.56
N THR A 130 3.77 11.48 -2.75
CA THR A 130 5.20 11.50 -2.40
C THR A 130 6.08 11.25 -3.61
N ALA A 131 5.75 10.25 -4.43
CA ALA A 131 6.49 9.93 -5.65
C ALA A 131 6.51 11.11 -6.63
N ILE A 132 5.35 11.76 -6.85
CA ILE A 132 5.26 12.94 -7.72
C ILE A 132 6.11 14.11 -7.18
N ALA A 133 6.13 14.32 -5.87
CA ALA A 133 6.93 15.38 -5.26
C ALA A 133 8.43 15.15 -5.47
N ILE A 134 8.90 13.91 -5.23
CA ILE A 134 10.30 13.52 -5.46
C ILE A 134 10.67 13.69 -6.93
N TYR A 135 9.81 13.22 -7.84
CA TYR A 135 10.02 13.33 -9.27
C TYR A 135 10.11 14.79 -9.77
N ARG A 136 9.29 15.70 -9.20
CA ARG A 136 9.37 17.12 -9.54
C ARG A 136 10.62 17.79 -8.99
N ASP A 137 11.04 17.42 -7.78
CA ASP A 137 12.24 17.97 -7.15
C ASP A 137 13.50 17.60 -7.94
N SER A 138 13.61 16.34 -8.40
CA SER A 138 14.73 15.90 -9.23
C SER A 138 14.82 16.68 -10.55
N MET A 139 13.70 16.93 -11.23
CA MET A 139 13.68 17.72 -12.46
C MET A 139 14.13 19.18 -12.25
N ASN A 140 13.82 19.78 -11.10
CA ASN A 140 14.25 21.15 -10.80
C ASN A 140 15.75 21.25 -10.52
N HIS A 141 16.38 20.18 -10.04
CA HIS A 141 17.83 20.14 -9.75
C HIS A 141 18.70 19.90 -11.01
N HIS A 142 18.11 19.44 -12.11
CA HIS A 142 18.80 19.23 -13.40
C HIS A 142 18.66 20.41 -14.39
N ALA A 143 17.99 21.50 -14.02
CA ALA A 143 17.94 22.69 -14.87
C ALA A 143 19.34 23.29 -15.04
N PRO A 144 19.89 23.36 -16.27
CA PRO A 144 21.23 23.91 -16.49
C PRO A 144 21.23 25.39 -16.07
N ARG A 145 22.12 25.74 -15.13
CA ARG A 145 22.44 27.14 -14.82
C ARG A 145 23.01 27.79 -16.08
N SER A 146 22.20 28.56 -16.78
CA SER A 146 22.68 29.45 -17.83
C SER A 146 23.65 30.45 -17.21
N HIS A 147 24.96 30.17 -17.33
CA HIS A 147 26.00 31.13 -17.05
C HIS A 147 25.89 32.24 -18.10
N GLY A 148 25.27 33.34 -17.71
CA GLY A 148 25.35 34.59 -18.45
C GLY A 148 26.81 35.01 -18.55
N ARG A 149 27.35 35.02 -19.78
CA ARG A 149 28.55 35.78 -20.11
C ARG A 149 28.11 37.15 -20.61
N ASN A 150 28.43 38.16 -19.81
CA ASN A 150 28.57 39.54 -20.26
C ASN A 150 29.85 39.69 -21.09
#